data_AF-A0A2V5UJ08-F1
#
_entry.id   AF-A0A2V5UJ08-F1
#
_cell.length_a   1.000
_cell.length_b   1.000
_cell.length_c   1.000
_cell.angle_alpha   90.00
_cell.angle_beta   90.00
_cell.angle_gamma   90.00
#
_symmetry.space_group_name_H-M   'P 1'
#
loop_
_entity.id
_entity.type
_entity.pdbx_description
1 polymer ?
#
loop_
_entity_poly.entity_id
_entity_poly.type
_entity_poly.pdbx_seq_one_letter_code
_entity_poly.pdbx_strand_id
1 'polypeptide(L)'
;MPSTESVSQHDVIVCACGTQEYTARDTIDAAIFRGEVEVKWKEFLHEVQAEKRADELGLDLDESAISSAAEAFRYEYDLITAEETEAWLANRGLTLDDFADYLTREYYASTLREEIIPDEIEYSSAPADLRQSFLVELILSGELDRMTGDLIMRLAARANSRGNCSRRAEILASE
;
A
#
# COMPACT_ATOMS: atom_id res chain seq x y z
N MET A 1 -22.57 3.51 -21.11
CA MET A 1 -21.94 3.29 -19.80
C MET A 1 -20.51 2.86 -20.09
N PRO A 2 -19.49 3.64 -19.77
CA PRO A 2 -18.12 3.17 -19.89
C PRO A 2 -17.86 2.26 -18.69
N SER A 3 -17.57 0.99 -18.97
CA SER A 3 -16.96 0.10 -18.01
C SER A 3 -15.64 0.73 -17.59
N THR A 4 -15.53 1.15 -16.33
CA THR A 4 -14.25 1.43 -15.70
C THR A 4 -13.50 0.12 -15.68
N GLU A 5 -12.65 -0.10 -16.69
CA GLU A 5 -11.59 -1.09 -16.61
C GLU A 5 -10.86 -0.83 -15.30
N SER A 6 -11.00 -1.73 -14.33
CA SER A 6 -10.26 -1.72 -13.09
C SER A 6 -8.78 -1.83 -13.46
N VAL A 7 -8.12 -0.69 -13.62
CA VAL A 7 -6.67 -0.64 -13.80
C VAL A 7 -6.10 -1.36 -12.58
N SER A 8 -5.37 -2.44 -12.81
CA SER A 8 -4.73 -3.17 -11.72
C SER A 8 -3.81 -2.19 -11.00
N GLN A 9 -3.89 -2.13 -9.66
CA GLN A 9 -3.04 -1.26 -8.83
C GLN A 9 -1.54 -1.46 -9.14
N HIS A 10 -1.16 -2.63 -9.67
CA HIS A 10 0.18 -2.96 -10.14
C HIS A 10 0.67 -2.12 -11.34
N ASP A 11 -0.25 -1.66 -12.20
CA ASP A 11 0.05 -0.95 -13.45
C ASP A 11 0.09 0.58 -13.26
N VAL A 12 -0.16 1.06 -12.05
CA VAL A 12 -0.07 2.49 -11.71
C VAL A 12 1.38 2.95 -11.87
N ILE A 13 1.59 3.99 -12.67
CA ILE A 13 2.92 4.56 -12.92
C ILE A 13 3.35 5.36 -11.70
N VAL A 14 4.44 4.94 -11.05
CA VAL A 14 4.94 5.56 -9.81
C VAL A 14 6.08 6.54 -10.05
N CYS A 15 6.92 6.31 -11.06
CA CYS A 15 7.96 7.25 -11.44
C CYS A 15 8.37 7.11 -12.90
N ALA A 16 9.03 8.15 -13.41
CA ALA A 16 9.62 8.14 -14.74
C ALA A 16 11.09 8.58 -14.65
N CYS A 17 11.96 7.94 -15.44
CA CYS A 17 13.31 8.44 -15.64
C CYS A 17 13.71 8.38 -17.12
N GLY A 18 13.96 9.57 -17.70
CA GLY A 18 14.16 9.70 -19.15
C GLY A 18 12.86 9.40 -19.91
N THR A 19 12.91 8.43 -20.82
CA THR A 19 11.73 7.96 -21.59
C THR A 19 11.08 6.72 -20.99
N GLN A 20 11.59 6.23 -19.86
CA GLN A 20 11.11 5.00 -19.22
C GLN A 20 10.19 5.35 -18.05
N GLU A 21 8.99 4.79 -18.10
CA GLU A 21 8.04 4.78 -16.98
C GLU A 21 8.21 3.49 -16.18
N TYR A 22 8.01 3.60 -14.87
CA TYR A 22 8.08 2.51 -13.91
C TYR A 22 6.77 2.46 -13.15
N THR A 23 6.23 1.25 -13.05
CA THR A 23 4.97 0.94 -12.39
C THR A 23 5.16 0.57 -10.91
N ALA A 24 4.07 0.50 -10.15
CA ALA A 24 4.10 0.00 -8.77
C ALA A 24 4.71 -1.41 -8.69
N ARG A 25 4.40 -2.25 -9.69
CA ARG A 25 5.03 -3.56 -9.86
C ARG A 25 6.55 -3.46 -10.02
N ASP A 26 7.05 -2.56 -10.87
CA ASP A 26 8.49 -2.39 -11.07
C ASP A 26 9.19 -1.95 -9.79
N THR A 27 8.56 -1.08 -8.99
CA THR A 27 9.07 -0.67 -7.68
C THR A 27 9.17 -1.86 -6.73
N ILE A 28 8.15 -2.72 -6.69
CA ILE A 28 8.13 -3.89 -5.80
C ILE A 28 9.11 -4.95 -6.26
N ASP A 29 9.16 -5.26 -7.56
CA ASP A 29 10.15 -6.18 -8.11
C ASP A 29 11.57 -5.69 -7.80
N ALA A 30 11.81 -4.38 -7.90
CA ALA A 30 13.08 -3.78 -7.51
C ALA A 30 13.31 -3.84 -5.99
N ALA A 31 12.29 -3.72 -5.15
CA ALA A 31 12.40 -3.79 -3.70
C ALA A 31 12.59 -5.24 -3.19
N ILE A 32 11.97 -6.22 -3.85
CA ILE A 32 12.21 -7.66 -3.66
C ILE A 32 13.66 -7.98 -3.95
N PHE A 33 14.19 -7.51 -5.08
CA PHE A 33 15.60 -7.72 -5.43
C PHE A 33 16.56 -7.13 -4.37
N ARG A 34 16.12 -6.11 -3.62
CA ARG A 34 16.89 -5.49 -2.54
C ARG A 34 16.69 -6.14 -1.17
N GLY A 35 15.74 -7.06 -1.03
CA GLY A 35 15.38 -7.66 0.25
C GLY A 35 14.61 -6.72 1.18
N GLU A 36 14.02 -5.64 0.66
CA GLU A 36 13.28 -4.65 1.47
C GLU A 36 11.80 -5.07 1.69
N VAL A 37 11.27 -5.95 0.84
CA VAL A 37 9.86 -6.37 0.87
C VAL A 37 9.59 -7.48 1.87
N GLU A 38 10.57 -8.33 2.18
CA GLU A 38 10.34 -9.56 2.96
C GLU A 38 9.82 -9.27 4.38
N VAL A 39 10.33 -8.23 5.02
CA VAL A 39 9.89 -7.83 6.37
C VAL A 39 8.45 -7.37 6.34
N LYS A 40 8.12 -6.45 5.41
CA LYS A 40 6.76 -5.90 5.25
C LYS A 40 5.75 -6.96 4.84
N TRP A 41 6.16 -7.90 4.00
CA TRP A 41 5.35 -9.03 3.61
C TRP A 41 4.99 -9.93 4.80
N LYS A 42 5.95 -10.19 5.71
CA LYS A 42 5.69 -10.97 6.93
C LYS A 42 4.78 -10.23 7.91
N GLU A 43 4.95 -8.92 8.06
CA GLU A 43 4.05 -8.06 8.85
C GLU A 43 2.61 -8.15 8.30
N PHE A 44 2.44 -7.96 7.00
CA PHE A 44 1.14 -8.07 6.33
C PHE A 44 0.49 -9.47 6.48
N LEU A 45 1.27 -10.55 6.35
CA LEU A 45 0.74 -11.90 6.54
C LEU A 45 0.26 -12.13 7.98
N HIS A 46 0.92 -11.52 8.96
CA HIS A 46 0.49 -11.55 10.35
C HIS A 46 -0.85 -10.82 10.52
N GLU A 47 -1.02 -9.65 9.91
CA GLU A 47 -2.28 -8.90 9.94
C GLU A 47 -3.44 -9.65 9.28
N VAL A 48 -3.21 -10.23 8.10
CA VAL A 48 -4.21 -11.08 7.42
C VAL A 48 -4.60 -12.28 8.28
N GLN A 49 -3.65 -12.89 8.98
CA GLN A 49 -3.96 -13.99 9.87
C GLN A 49 -4.68 -13.54 11.15
N ALA A 50 -4.39 -12.33 11.64
CA ALA A 50 -5.10 -11.70 12.76
C ALA A 50 -6.57 -11.45 12.41
N GLU A 51 -6.83 -10.88 11.24
CA GLU A 51 -8.18 -10.66 10.70
C GLU A 51 -8.98 -11.97 10.62
N LYS A 52 -8.43 -12.99 9.95
CA LYS A 52 -9.05 -14.33 9.90
C LYS A 52 -9.35 -14.88 11.29
N ARG A 53 -8.44 -14.67 12.25
CA ARG A 53 -8.61 -15.15 13.63
C ARG A 53 -9.70 -14.39 14.37
N ALA A 54 -9.82 -13.09 14.16
CA ALA A 54 -10.88 -12.27 14.72
C ALA A 54 -12.26 -12.71 14.19
N ASP A 55 -12.34 -13.00 12.90
CA ASP A 55 -13.55 -13.56 12.27
C ASP A 55 -13.96 -14.90 12.88
N GLU A 56 -13.00 -15.81 13.08
CA GLU A 56 -13.25 -17.11 13.73
C GLU A 56 -13.75 -16.97 15.17
N LEU A 57 -13.25 -15.97 15.89
CA LEU A 57 -13.63 -15.67 17.26
C LEU A 57 -14.94 -14.87 17.34
N GLY A 58 -15.44 -14.36 16.20
CA GLY A 58 -16.59 -13.47 16.13
C GLY A 58 -16.38 -12.18 16.93
N LEU A 59 -15.17 -11.60 16.86
CA LEU A 59 -14.86 -10.36 17.55
C LEU A 59 -15.53 -9.18 16.85
N ASP A 60 -16.35 -8.45 17.62
CA ASP A 60 -16.97 -7.22 17.15
C ASP A 60 -15.90 -6.14 16.90
N LEU A 61 -16.04 -5.47 15.76
CA LEU A 61 -15.22 -4.32 15.40
C LEU A 61 -15.62 -3.13 16.25
N ASP A 62 -14.64 -2.50 16.93
CA ASP A 62 -14.88 -1.25 17.62
C ASP A 62 -14.91 -0.09 16.62
N GLU A 63 -16.13 0.29 16.19
CA GLU A 63 -16.35 1.41 15.27
C GLU A 63 -15.72 2.72 15.76
N SER A 64 -15.63 2.94 17.08
CA SER A 64 -14.98 4.13 17.65
C SER A 64 -13.46 4.09 17.46
N ALA A 65 -12.86 2.91 17.57
CA ALA A 65 -11.43 2.72 17.32
C ALA A 65 -11.12 2.92 15.83
N ILE A 66 -11.94 2.38 14.92
CA ILE A 66 -11.78 2.55 13.47
C ILE A 66 -11.95 4.01 13.06
N SER A 67 -12.96 4.71 13.59
CA SER A 67 -13.13 6.15 13.32
C SER A 67 -11.92 6.95 13.81
N SER A 68 -11.35 6.59 14.96
CA SER A 68 -10.15 7.26 15.50
C SER A 68 -8.92 6.99 14.64
N ALA A 69 -8.74 5.76 14.14
CA ALA A 69 -7.66 5.40 13.24
C ALA A 69 -7.78 6.14 11.90
N ALA A 70 -8.99 6.24 11.35
CA ALA A 70 -9.26 7.02 10.14
C ALA A 70 -8.98 8.53 10.33
N GLU A 71 -9.24 9.08 11.52
CA GLU A 71 -8.85 10.46 11.85
C GLU A 71 -7.33 10.62 11.96
N ALA A 72 -6.65 9.69 12.64
CA ALA A 72 -5.19 9.71 12.75
C ALA A 72 -4.51 9.63 11.39
N PHE A 73 -4.99 8.75 10.50
CA PHE A 73 -4.54 8.65 9.12
C PHE A 73 -4.71 9.98 8.38
N ARG A 74 -5.89 10.59 8.50
CA ARG A 74 -6.17 11.89 7.89
C ARG A 74 -5.19 12.97 8.37
N TYR A 75 -4.87 13.00 9.66
CA TYR A 75 -3.86 13.93 10.18
C TYR A 75 -2.45 13.64 9.67
N GLU A 76 -2.06 12.38 9.55
CA GLU A 76 -0.73 11.98 9.06
C GLU A 76 -0.51 12.38 7.59
N TYR A 77 -1.56 12.24 6.77
CA TYR A 77 -1.53 12.55 5.34
C TYR A 77 -2.02 13.97 4.99
N ASP A 78 -2.26 14.82 6.00
CA ASP A 78 -2.77 16.19 5.87
C ASP A 78 -4.09 16.28 5.08
N LEU A 79 -4.96 15.29 5.27
CA LEU A 79 -6.28 15.20 4.67
C LEU A 79 -7.32 15.80 5.62
N ILE A 80 -7.91 16.94 5.24
CA ILE A 80 -8.79 17.71 6.13
C ILE A 80 -10.22 17.15 6.11
N THR A 81 -10.66 16.61 4.98
CA THR A 81 -12.03 16.18 4.72
C THR A 81 -12.12 14.72 4.24
N ALA A 82 -13.32 14.14 4.35
CA ALA A 82 -13.62 12.83 3.79
C ALA A 82 -13.51 12.84 2.25
N GLU A 83 -13.94 13.93 1.61
CA GLU A 83 -13.86 14.10 0.14
C GLU A 83 -12.40 14.12 -0.34
N GLU A 84 -11.50 14.78 0.40
CA GLU A 84 -10.05 14.73 0.11
C GLU A 84 -9.48 13.33 0.29
N THR A 85 -9.96 12.58 1.29
CA THR A 85 -9.54 11.19 1.50
C THR A 85 -9.97 10.30 0.35
N GLU A 86 -11.22 10.42 -0.11
CA GLU A 86 -11.73 9.70 -1.28
C GLU A 86 -10.93 10.04 -2.55
N ALA A 87 -10.64 11.32 -2.77
CA ALA A 87 -9.83 11.76 -3.92
C ALA A 87 -8.39 11.22 -3.83
N TRP A 88 -7.79 11.24 -2.65
CA TRP A 88 -6.45 10.73 -2.39
C TRP A 88 -6.36 9.21 -2.66
N LEU A 89 -7.38 8.45 -2.28
CA LEU A 89 -7.50 7.01 -2.57
C LEU A 89 -7.70 6.76 -4.06
N ALA A 90 -8.66 7.46 -4.68
CA ALA A 90 -9.00 7.28 -6.10
C ALA A 90 -7.83 7.60 -7.02
N ASN A 91 -7.03 8.63 -6.71
CA ASN A 91 -5.81 8.96 -7.46
C ASN A 91 -4.76 7.83 -7.43
N ARG A 92 -4.82 6.95 -6.43
CA ARG A 92 -3.94 5.80 -6.27
C ARG A 92 -4.59 4.48 -6.71
N GLY A 93 -5.78 4.53 -7.30
CA GLY A 93 -6.53 3.35 -7.73
C GLY A 93 -7.12 2.54 -6.56
N LEU A 94 -7.30 3.18 -5.40
CA LEU A 94 -7.90 2.60 -4.21
C LEU A 94 -9.34 3.09 -4.02
N THR A 95 -10.13 2.28 -3.34
CA THR A 95 -11.50 2.58 -2.93
C THR A 95 -11.59 2.84 -1.43
N LEU A 96 -12.72 3.39 -0.96
CA LEU A 96 -12.99 3.49 0.48
C LEU A 96 -13.07 2.11 1.15
N ASP A 97 -13.51 1.08 0.42
CA ASP A 97 -13.57 -0.28 0.93
C ASP A 97 -12.14 -0.81 1.19
N ASP A 98 -11.20 -0.59 0.25
CA ASP A 98 -9.78 -0.95 0.46
C ASP A 98 -9.19 -0.27 1.70
N PHE A 99 -9.58 0.98 1.96
CA PHE A 99 -9.16 1.76 3.13
C PHE A 99 -9.79 1.23 4.42
N ALA A 100 -11.07 0.88 4.42
CA ALA A 100 -11.75 0.30 5.57
C ALA A 100 -11.17 -1.08 5.93
N ASP A 101 -10.88 -1.91 4.92
CA ASP A 101 -10.24 -3.22 5.08
C ASP A 101 -8.84 -3.08 5.71
N TYR A 102 -8.06 -2.09 5.27
CA TYR A 102 -6.76 -1.77 5.86
C TYR A 102 -6.87 -1.42 7.35
N LEU A 103 -7.75 -0.48 7.71
CA LEU A 103 -7.93 -0.07 9.12
C LEU A 103 -8.42 -1.24 9.99
N THR A 104 -9.27 -2.10 9.43
CA THR A 104 -9.81 -3.28 10.11
C THR A 104 -8.71 -4.30 10.40
N ARG A 105 -7.84 -4.57 9.42
CA ARG A 105 -6.66 -5.44 9.61
C ARG A 105 -5.70 -4.90 10.66
N GLU A 106 -5.36 -3.62 10.60
CA GLU A 106 -4.48 -2.96 11.57
C GLU A 106 -5.08 -3.02 13.00
N TYR A 107 -6.39 -2.80 13.11
CA TYR A 107 -7.11 -2.91 14.38
C TYR A 107 -7.03 -4.32 14.96
N TYR A 108 -7.29 -5.36 14.17
CA TYR A 108 -7.23 -6.73 14.67
C TYR A 108 -5.81 -7.16 15.00
N ALA A 109 -4.82 -6.78 14.20
CA ALA A 109 -3.42 -7.08 14.48
C ALA A 109 -2.92 -6.42 15.78
N SER A 110 -3.38 -5.21 16.09
CA SER A 110 -3.03 -4.50 17.32
C SER A 110 -3.83 -4.97 18.55
N THR A 111 -5.07 -5.42 18.35
CA THR A 111 -5.97 -5.88 19.41
C THR A 111 -5.68 -7.33 19.82
N LEU A 112 -5.39 -8.20 18.85
CA LEU A 112 -5.02 -9.59 19.10
C LEU A 112 -3.58 -9.67 19.60
N ARG A 113 -3.43 -9.83 20.91
CA ARG A 113 -2.14 -10.04 21.57
C ARG A 113 -1.70 -11.51 21.61
N GLU A 114 -2.46 -12.40 20.97
CA GLU A 114 -2.10 -13.81 20.86
C GLU A 114 -0.94 -13.98 19.87
N GLU A 115 -0.12 -15.01 20.07
CA GLU A 115 0.91 -15.37 19.12
C GLU A 115 0.25 -15.96 17.88
N ILE A 116 0.04 -15.11 16.88
CA ILE A 116 -0.53 -15.50 15.59
C ILE A 116 0.62 -16.00 14.72
N ILE A 117 0.51 -17.26 14.29
CA ILE A 117 1.47 -17.87 13.36
C ILE A 117 0.94 -17.63 11.95
N PRO A 118 1.51 -16.71 11.16
CA PRO A 118 1.09 -16.49 9.78
C PRO A 118 1.46 -17.68 8.89
N ASP A 119 0.71 -17.83 7.80
CA ASP A 119 1.08 -18.76 6.73
C ASP A 119 2.44 -18.35 6.12
N GLU A 120 3.41 -19.27 6.07
CA GLU A 120 4.69 -19.04 5.38
C GLU A 120 4.53 -19.16 3.87
N ILE A 121 4.01 -18.10 3.24
CA ILE A 121 3.87 -17.99 1.79
C ILE A 121 4.87 -16.95 1.30
N GLU A 122 5.63 -17.25 0.25
CA GLU A 122 6.46 -16.24 -0.41
C GLU A 122 5.61 -15.32 -1.28
N TYR A 123 5.93 -14.03 -1.34
CA TYR A 123 5.24 -13.05 -2.20
C TYR A 123 5.13 -13.54 -3.66
N SER A 124 6.19 -14.15 -4.20
CA SER A 124 6.24 -14.67 -5.58
C SER A 124 5.21 -15.79 -5.86
N SER A 125 4.86 -16.53 -4.81
CA SER A 125 3.97 -17.70 -4.86
C SER A 125 2.56 -17.38 -4.35
N ALA A 126 2.33 -16.15 -3.86
CA ALA A 126 1.07 -15.73 -3.30
C ALA A 126 -0.02 -15.56 -4.38
N PRO A 127 -1.30 -15.86 -4.04
CA PRO A 127 -2.44 -15.57 -4.91
C PRO A 127 -2.48 -14.10 -5.33
N ALA A 128 -3.08 -13.83 -6.50
CA ALA A 128 -3.17 -12.47 -7.04
C ALA A 128 -3.89 -11.51 -6.08
N ASP A 129 -4.99 -11.96 -5.47
CA ASP A 129 -5.79 -11.17 -4.53
C ASP A 129 -4.97 -10.78 -3.29
N LEU A 130 -4.19 -11.72 -2.74
CA LEU A 130 -3.33 -11.45 -1.57
C LEU A 130 -2.21 -10.45 -1.91
N ARG A 131 -1.64 -10.55 -3.12
CA ARG A 131 -0.65 -9.57 -3.61
C ARG A 131 -1.27 -8.20 -3.84
N GLN A 132 -2.54 -8.14 -4.24
CA GLN A 132 -3.26 -6.88 -4.40
C GLN A 132 -3.57 -6.25 -3.05
N SER A 133 -4.04 -7.00 -2.06
CA SER A 133 -4.19 -6.50 -0.69
C SER A 133 -2.88 -5.99 -0.10
N PHE A 134 -1.76 -6.64 -0.40
CA PHE A 134 -0.44 -6.15 0.00
C PHE A 134 -0.02 -4.86 -0.74
N LEU A 135 -0.48 -4.63 -1.96
CA LEU A 135 -0.28 -3.33 -2.60
C LEU A 135 -1.00 -2.22 -1.86
N VAL A 136 -2.26 -2.46 -1.49
CA VAL A 136 -3.05 -1.51 -0.70
C VAL A 136 -2.30 -1.18 0.60
N GLU A 137 -1.79 -2.20 1.28
CA GLU A 137 -0.97 -2.06 2.48
C GLU A 137 0.26 -1.16 2.25
N LEU A 138 1.04 -1.43 1.20
CA LEU A 138 2.23 -0.62 0.88
C LEU A 138 1.88 0.83 0.51
N ILE A 139 0.74 1.06 -0.13
CA ILE A 139 0.27 2.41 -0.48
C ILE A 139 -0.15 3.16 0.78
N LEU A 140 -0.98 2.56 1.63
CA LEU A 140 -1.56 3.20 2.81
C LEU A 140 -0.55 3.37 3.96
N SER A 141 0.42 2.47 4.08
CA SER A 141 1.55 2.63 5.01
C SER A 141 2.62 3.62 4.52
N GLY A 142 2.53 4.11 3.28
CA GLY A 142 3.53 4.98 2.66
C GLY A 142 4.84 4.28 2.29
N GLU A 143 4.96 2.97 2.51
CA GLU A 143 6.17 2.21 2.20
C GLU A 143 6.41 2.11 0.69
N LEU A 144 5.36 2.10 -0.13
CA LEU A 144 5.49 2.18 -1.59
C LEU A 144 6.18 3.48 -2.02
N ASP A 145 5.86 4.61 -1.38
CA ASP A 145 6.48 5.90 -1.67
C ASP A 145 7.95 5.92 -1.27
N ARG A 146 8.28 5.34 -0.11
CA ARG A 146 9.66 5.15 0.33
C ARG A 146 10.45 4.30 -0.65
N MET A 147 9.94 3.11 -1.01
CA MET A 147 10.58 2.21 -1.98
C MET A 147 10.74 2.86 -3.37
N THR A 148 9.76 3.65 -3.79
CA THR A 148 9.83 4.44 -5.03
C THR A 148 10.92 5.50 -4.97
N GLY A 149 11.14 6.13 -3.81
CA GLY A 149 12.24 7.07 -3.59
C GLY A 149 13.61 6.43 -3.74
N ASP A 150 13.78 5.26 -3.13
CA ASP A 150 15.00 4.48 -3.21
C ASP A 150 15.29 3.98 -4.63
N LEU A 151 14.24 3.68 -5.41
CA LEU A 151 14.36 3.38 -6.83
C LEU A 151 14.83 4.60 -7.62
N ILE A 152 14.17 5.76 -7.45
CA ILE A 152 14.51 7.00 -8.15
C ILE A 152 15.96 7.41 -7.91
N MET A 153 16.43 7.36 -6.65
CA MET A 153 17.79 7.76 -6.30
C MET A 153 18.83 6.92 -7.06
N ARG A 154 18.57 5.63 -7.22
CA ARG A 154 19.46 4.71 -7.97
C ARG A 154 19.37 4.91 -9.47
N LEU A 155 18.17 5.15 -10.01
CA LEU A 155 17.99 5.49 -11.42
C LEU A 155 18.73 6.79 -11.77
N ALA A 156 18.64 7.80 -10.91
CA ALA A 156 19.34 9.08 -11.07
C ALA A 156 20.87 8.90 -11.01
N ALA A 157 21.37 8.09 -10.07
CA ALA A 157 22.80 7.77 -9.97
C ALA A 157 23.32 7.05 -11.23
N ARG A 158 22.51 6.16 -11.84
CA ARG A 158 22.85 5.46 -13.09
C ARG A 158 22.73 6.35 -14.32
N ALA A 159 21.86 7.35 -14.30
CA ALA A 159 21.55 8.21 -15.45
C ALA A 159 22.64 9.26 -15.79
N ASN A 160 23.81 9.25 -15.12
CA ASN A 160 24.97 10.11 -15.39
C ASN A 160 24.56 11.55 -15.78
N SER A 161 24.00 12.28 -14.81
CA SER A 161 23.72 13.73 -14.85
C SER A 161 22.95 14.30 -16.05
N ARG A 162 22.25 13.48 -16.85
CA ARG A 162 21.45 13.96 -18.00
C ARG A 162 20.00 13.48 -18.07
N GLY A 163 19.60 12.50 -17.26
CA GLY A 163 18.21 12.08 -17.14
C GLY A 163 17.52 12.81 -15.99
N ASN A 164 16.50 13.62 -16.29
CA ASN A 164 15.61 14.13 -15.25
C ASN A 164 14.75 12.94 -14.79
N CYS A 165 15.06 12.36 -13.62
CA CYS A 165 14.14 11.41 -12.99
C CYS A 165 13.13 12.23 -12.19
N SER A 166 11.85 12.01 -12.41
CA SER A 166 10.79 12.66 -11.65
C SER A 166 9.84 11.58 -11.16
N ARG A 167 9.50 11.68 -9.88
CA ARG A 167 8.37 10.95 -9.32
C ARG A 167 7.11 11.51 -10.00
N ARG A 168 6.14 10.69 -10.39
CA ARG A 168 4.88 11.26 -10.91
C ARG A 168 4.24 12.04 -9.78
N ALA A 169 4.01 13.34 -9.99
CA ALA A 169 3.40 14.22 -8.99
C ALA A 169 1.98 13.78 -8.60
N GLU A 170 1.34 12.93 -9.41
CA GLU A 170 -0.03 12.45 -9.14
C GLU A 170 -0.12 11.44 -7.98
N ILE A 171 0.99 10.85 -7.55
CA ILE A 171 1.05 10.08 -6.28
C ILE A 171 1.41 11.01 -5.10
N LEU A 172 1.71 12.29 -5.36
CA LEU A 172 2.18 13.27 -4.38
C LEU A 172 1.29 14.52 -4.27
N ALA A 173 0.11 14.55 -4.89
CA ALA A 173 -0.79 15.68 -4.76
C ALA A 173 -1.52 15.65 -3.41
N SER A 174 -0.77 15.94 -2.34
CA SER A 174 -1.21 16.92 -1.35
C SER A 174 -0.71 18.27 -1.88
N GLU A 175 -1.61 19.13 -2.33
CA GLU A 175 -1.27 20.55 -2.60
C GLU A 175 -0.92 21.27 -1.29
#